data_AF-A0A4U6BCR7-F1
#
_entry.id   AF-A0A4U6BCR7-F1
#
_cell.length_a   1.000
_cell.length_b   1.000
_cell.length_c   1.000
_cell.angle_alpha   90.00
_cell.angle_beta   90.00
_cell.angle_gamma   90.00
#
_symmetry.space_group_name_H-M   'P 1'
#
loop_
_entity.id
_entity.type
_entity.pdbx_description
1 polymer ?
#
loop_
_entity_poly.entity_id
_entity_poly.type
_entity_poly.pdbx_seq_one_letter_code
_entity_poly.pdbx_strand_id
1 'polypeptide(L)'
;MTRFITRNILFFAAFASLALPAAASSDDAWKEFVADVQTACLADARDMIEDAKAVVDPVGSENYGLAILTGKAKGADATVSHICVYDKKTKAVELGSELAGDTLKVEIPGSTKP
;
A
#
# COMPACT_ATOMS: atom_id res chain seq x y z
N MET A 1 12.44 -67.97 -22.66
CA MET A 1 13.69 -67.47 -23.26
C MET A 1 13.47 -66.01 -23.67
N THR A 2 13.70 -65.06 -22.75
CA THR A 2 14.93 -64.22 -22.62
C THR A 2 15.00 -63.07 -23.63
N ARG A 3 14.71 -61.84 -23.15
CA ARG A 3 15.26 -60.51 -23.53
C ARG A 3 14.36 -59.41 -22.95
N PHE A 4 14.27 -59.27 -21.62
CA PHE A 4 14.97 -58.20 -20.88
C PHE A 4 16.32 -57.78 -21.47
N ILE A 5 16.42 -56.51 -21.93
CA ILE A 5 17.59 -55.65 -22.25
C ILE A 5 16.91 -54.41 -22.89
N THR A 6 16.90 -53.15 -22.43
CA THR A 6 17.83 -52.28 -21.66
C THR A 6 16.99 -51.03 -21.26
N ARG A 7 16.63 -50.79 -20.00
CA ARG A 7 17.30 -49.90 -19.01
C ARG A 7 17.99 -48.66 -19.60
N ASN A 8 17.43 -47.49 -19.25
CA ASN A 8 17.97 -46.12 -19.27
C ASN A 8 18.36 -45.52 -20.63
N ILE A 9 17.75 -44.37 -20.97
CA ILE A 9 18.43 -43.10 -21.30
C ILE A 9 17.34 -42.02 -21.51
N LEU A 10 17.59 -40.83 -20.93
CA LEU A 10 16.88 -39.54 -21.06
C LEU A 10 15.76 -39.21 -20.07
N PHE A 11 16.19 -38.97 -18.82
CA PHE A 11 15.72 -37.80 -18.07
C PHE A 11 15.93 -36.55 -18.93
N PHE A 12 14.88 -36.05 -19.60
CA PHE A 12 14.88 -34.71 -20.17
C PHE A 12 14.15 -33.78 -19.21
N ALA A 13 14.95 -33.13 -18.37
CA ALA A 13 14.54 -31.94 -17.65
C ALA A 13 14.17 -30.86 -18.67
N ALA A 14 12.93 -30.40 -18.64
CA ALA A 14 12.57 -29.09 -19.15
C ALA A 14 11.66 -28.45 -18.10
N PHE A 15 12.31 -27.87 -17.09
CA PHE A 15 11.76 -26.76 -16.33
C PHE A 15 11.48 -25.65 -17.35
N ALA A 16 10.31 -25.67 -17.96
CA ALA A 16 9.78 -24.51 -18.67
C ALA A 16 9.43 -23.49 -17.59
N SER A 17 10.43 -22.70 -17.20
CA SER A 17 10.26 -21.50 -16.41
C SER A 17 9.16 -20.69 -17.08
N LEU A 18 7.96 -20.68 -16.50
CA LEU A 18 6.93 -19.71 -16.81
C LEU A 18 7.54 -18.36 -16.44
N ALA A 19 8.22 -17.73 -17.40
CA ALA A 19 8.58 -16.33 -17.37
C ALA A 19 7.26 -15.55 -17.45
N LEU A 20 6.52 -15.55 -16.34
CA LEU A 20 5.52 -14.53 -16.08
C LEU A 20 6.26 -13.20 -16.27
N PRO A 21 5.72 -12.27 -17.08
CA PRO A 21 6.32 -10.95 -17.15
C PRO A 21 6.40 -10.45 -15.72
N ALA A 22 7.62 -10.19 -15.26
CA ALA A 22 7.82 -9.36 -14.09
C ALA A 22 7.26 -8.00 -14.51
N ALA A 23 5.98 -7.77 -14.21
CA ALA A 23 5.38 -6.46 -14.35
C ALA A 23 6.11 -5.57 -13.35
N ALA A 24 7.21 -4.98 -13.80
CA ALA A 24 7.66 -3.73 -13.23
C ALA A 24 6.43 -2.84 -13.28
N SER A 25 5.84 -2.57 -12.11
CA SER A 25 4.64 -1.77 -12.03
C SER A 25 4.91 -0.47 -12.77
N SER A 26 4.07 -0.18 -13.75
CA SER A 26 4.20 1.00 -14.59
C SER A 26 3.93 2.24 -13.74
N ASP A 27 4.40 3.41 -14.19
CA ASP A 27 4.14 4.69 -13.53
C ASP A 27 2.64 4.94 -13.30
N ASP A 28 1.77 4.43 -14.18
CA ASP A 28 0.33 4.57 -14.05
C ASP A 28 -0.26 3.65 -12.97
N ALA A 29 0.23 2.41 -12.84
CA ALA A 29 -0.19 1.51 -11.77
C ALA A 29 0.18 2.05 -10.38
N TRP A 30 1.31 2.77 -10.27
CA TRP A 30 1.69 3.44 -9.03
C TRP A 30 0.79 4.63 -8.71
N LYS A 31 0.38 5.43 -9.70
CA LYS A 31 -0.56 6.54 -9.49
C LYS A 31 -1.93 6.04 -9.04
N GLU A 32 -2.44 4.99 -9.68
CA GLU A 32 -3.70 4.36 -9.28
C GLU A 32 -3.63 3.82 -7.85
N PHE A 33 -2.53 3.13 -7.51
CA PHE A 33 -2.31 2.66 -6.15
C PHE A 33 -2.32 3.79 -5.11
N VAL A 34 -1.60 4.89 -5.37
CA VAL A 34 -1.58 6.04 -4.47
C VAL A 34 -2.98 6.66 -4.32
N ALA A 35 -3.72 6.77 -5.43
CA ALA A 35 -5.09 7.30 -5.42
C ALA A 35 -6.06 6.40 -4.63
N ASP A 36 -5.93 5.08 -4.77
CA ASP A 36 -6.73 4.09 -4.03
C ASP A 36 -6.49 4.20 -2.53
N VAL A 37 -5.22 4.22 -2.10
CA VAL A 37 -4.84 4.36 -0.70
C VAL A 37 -5.35 5.69 -0.16
N GLN A 38 -5.10 6.80 -0.86
CA GLN A 38 -5.58 8.12 -0.46
C GLN A 38 -7.10 8.14 -0.26
N THR A 39 -7.85 7.62 -1.24
CA THR A 39 -9.32 7.63 -1.22
C THR A 39 -9.86 6.79 -0.08
N ALA A 40 -9.34 5.56 0.09
CA ALA A 40 -9.80 4.65 1.13
C ALA A 40 -9.50 5.20 2.54
N CYS A 41 -8.28 5.67 2.76
CA CYS A 41 -7.86 6.23 4.05
C CYS A 41 -8.63 7.50 4.42
N LEU A 42 -8.84 8.42 3.46
CA LEU A 42 -9.62 9.63 3.71
C LEU A 42 -11.10 9.35 3.97
N ALA A 43 -11.66 8.28 3.40
CA ALA A 43 -13.03 7.88 3.66
C ALA A 43 -13.22 7.38 5.09
N ASP A 44 -12.27 6.56 5.59
CA ASP A 44 -12.35 5.96 6.92
C ASP A 44 -12.07 6.99 8.04
N ALA A 45 -11.26 8.01 7.76
CA ALA A 45 -10.95 9.06 8.75
C ALA A 45 -11.98 10.20 8.85
N ARG A 46 -13.04 10.20 8.04
CA ARG A 46 -14.00 11.32 7.96
C ARG A 46 -14.62 11.66 9.30
N ASP A 47 -14.80 10.68 10.18
CA ASP A 47 -15.43 10.88 11.48
C ASP A 47 -14.47 11.27 12.60
N MET A 48 -13.16 11.29 12.32
CA MET A 48 -12.12 11.68 13.28
C MET A 48 -11.47 13.02 12.96
N ILE A 49 -11.34 13.37 11.67
CA ILE A 49 -10.58 14.54 11.23
C ILE A 49 -11.42 15.40 10.28
N GLU A 50 -11.54 16.68 10.58
CA GLU A 50 -12.08 17.72 9.70
C GLU A 50 -11.08 18.03 8.58
N ASP A 51 -11.57 18.08 7.34
CA ASP A 51 -10.77 18.37 6.14
C ASP A 51 -9.46 17.58 6.06
N ALA A 52 -9.55 16.28 6.39
CA ALA A 52 -8.42 15.38 6.42
C ALA A 52 -7.62 15.42 5.11
N LYS A 53 -6.30 15.45 5.23
CA LYS A 53 -5.37 15.31 4.12
C LYS A 53 -4.48 14.10 4.33
N ALA A 54 -4.04 13.50 3.23
CA ALA A 54 -3.21 12.29 3.24
C ALA A 54 -1.85 12.55 2.60
N VAL A 55 -0.79 12.08 3.24
CA VAL A 55 0.53 11.88 2.64
C VAL A 55 0.71 10.38 2.48
N VAL A 56 0.69 9.92 1.23
CA VAL A 56 0.73 8.49 0.90
C VAL A 56 2.17 8.07 0.62
N ASP A 57 2.58 6.94 1.17
CA ASP A 57 3.79 6.24 0.75
C ASP A 57 3.62 5.77 -0.72
N PRO A 58 4.44 6.26 -1.68
CA PRO A 58 4.24 6.00 -3.11
C PRO A 58 4.18 4.53 -3.50
N VAL A 59 4.80 3.65 -2.70
CA VAL A 59 4.87 2.21 -2.95
C VAL A 59 4.28 1.40 -1.80
N GLY A 60 4.30 1.94 -0.58
CA GLY A 60 3.93 1.25 0.63
C GLY A 60 4.91 0.13 1.00
N SER A 61 4.41 -0.86 1.73
CA SER A 61 5.12 -2.08 2.06
C SER A 61 4.75 -3.24 1.13
N GLU A 62 5.32 -4.42 1.35
CA GLU A 62 5.03 -5.63 0.55
C GLU A 62 3.52 -5.93 0.46
N ASN A 63 2.79 -5.80 1.56
CA ASN A 63 1.38 -6.18 1.64
C ASN A 63 0.43 -4.99 1.84
N TYR A 64 0.95 -3.81 2.16
CA TYR A 64 0.11 -2.68 2.59
C TYR A 64 0.46 -1.39 1.85
N GLY A 65 -0.56 -0.59 1.54
CA GLY A 65 -0.41 0.84 1.34
C GLY A 65 -0.41 1.55 2.68
N LEU A 66 0.42 2.58 2.80
CA LEU A 66 0.60 3.32 4.03
C LEU A 66 0.37 4.80 3.74
N ALA A 67 -0.34 5.47 4.62
CA ALA A 67 -0.51 6.92 4.54
C ALA A 67 -0.50 7.53 5.93
N ILE A 68 -0.05 8.77 6.03
CA ILE A 68 -0.29 9.61 7.20
C ILE A 68 -1.45 10.54 6.87
N LEU A 69 -2.50 10.44 7.68
CA LEU A 69 -3.63 11.34 7.64
C LEU A 69 -3.40 12.45 8.66
N THR A 70 -3.71 13.69 8.30
CA THR A 70 -3.54 14.84 9.19
C THR A 70 -4.61 15.88 8.93
N GLY A 71 -4.99 16.61 9.98
CA GLY A 71 -5.98 17.69 9.90
C GLY A 71 -6.44 18.09 11.28
N LYS A 72 -7.52 18.88 11.34
CA LYS A 72 -8.11 19.29 12.61
C LYS A 72 -8.95 18.15 13.18
N ALA A 73 -8.79 17.81 14.46
CA ALA A 73 -9.60 16.80 15.11
C ALA A 73 -11.08 17.23 15.17
N LYS A 74 -11.99 16.30 14.88
CA LYS A 74 -13.42 16.55 15.08
C LYS A 74 -13.72 16.72 16.56
N GLY A 75 -14.33 17.84 16.93
CA GLY A 75 -14.72 18.12 18.31
C GLY A 75 -13.62 18.71 19.20
N ALA A 76 -12.43 18.98 18.65
CA ALA A 76 -11.35 19.67 19.36
C ALA A 76 -10.66 20.70 18.46
N ASP A 77 -10.08 21.75 19.05
CA ASP A 77 -9.28 22.72 18.31
C ASP A 77 -7.79 22.33 18.33
N ALA A 78 -7.51 21.12 17.83
CA ALA A 78 -6.16 20.56 17.79
C ALA A 78 -5.91 19.88 16.44
N THR A 79 -4.68 20.00 15.93
CA THR A 79 -4.23 19.21 14.78
C THR A 79 -3.80 17.84 15.25
N VAL A 80 -4.32 16.80 14.61
CA VAL A 80 -4.02 15.41 14.90
C VAL A 80 -3.61 14.68 13.63
N SER A 81 -2.90 13.58 13.80
CA SER A 81 -2.53 12.70 12.70
C SER A 81 -2.82 11.24 13.04
N HIS A 82 -3.11 10.44 12.02
CA HIS A 82 -3.32 9.00 12.13
C HIS A 82 -2.50 8.29 11.07
N ILE A 83 -1.98 7.11 11.40
CA ILE A 83 -1.41 6.19 10.41
C ILE A 83 -2.57 5.42 9.79
N CYS A 84 -2.66 5.39 8.46
CA CYS A 84 -3.58 4.53 7.74
C CYS A 84 -2.82 3.37 7.11
N VAL A 85 -3.33 2.16 7.33
CA VAL A 85 -2.85 0.93 6.72
C VAL A 85 -3.94 0.39 5.80
N TYR A 86 -3.63 0.30 4.52
CA TYR A 86 -4.51 -0.24 3.48
C TYR A 86 -3.99 -1.61 3.04
N ASP A 87 -4.75 -2.68 3.26
CA ASP A 87 -4.40 -4.02 2.82
C ASP A 87 -4.53 -4.12 1.28
N LYS A 88 -3.42 -4.41 0.59
CA LYS A 88 -3.39 -4.48 -0.88
C LYS A 88 -4.26 -5.60 -1.45
N LYS A 89 -4.49 -6.67 -0.70
CA LYS A 89 -5.26 -7.87 -1.08
C LYS A 89 -6.74 -7.70 -0.77
N THR A 90 -7.07 -7.33 0.46
CA THR A 90 -8.46 -7.26 0.92
C THR A 90 -9.10 -5.89 0.71
N LYS A 91 -8.26 -4.86 0.48
CA LYS A 91 -8.64 -3.45 0.40
C LYS A 91 -9.25 -2.91 1.69
N ALA A 92 -9.08 -3.62 2.81
CA ALA A 92 -9.46 -3.16 4.13
C ALA A 92 -8.55 -2.00 4.58
N VAL A 93 -9.12 -1.09 5.34
CA VAL A 93 -8.41 0.03 5.96
C VAL A 93 -8.40 -0.17 7.47
N GLU A 94 -7.23 0.04 8.06
CA GLU A 94 -7.05 0.13 9.50
C GLU A 94 -6.41 1.48 9.83
N LEU A 95 -7.01 2.21 10.77
CA LEU A 95 -6.49 3.47 11.26
C LEU A 95 -5.84 3.25 12.62
N GLY A 96 -4.59 3.71 12.75
CA GLY A 96 -3.87 3.76 14.00
C GLY A 96 -4.47 4.78 14.97
N SER A 97 -3.92 4.80 16.19
CA SER A 97 -4.31 5.77 17.20
C SER A 97 -3.98 7.20 16.79
N GLU A 98 -4.63 8.14 17.47
CA GLU A 98 -4.34 9.57 17.33
C GLU A 98 -2.89 9.88 17.73
N LEU A 99 -2.23 10.70 16.92
CA LEU A 99 -0.93 11.30 17.17
C LEU A 99 -1.10 12.82 17.24
N ALA A 100 -0.76 13.41 18.39
CA ALA A 100 -0.87 14.85 18.58
C ALA A 100 0.15 15.63 17.70
N GLY A 101 -0.22 16.83 17.27
CA GLY A 101 0.60 17.66 16.39
C GLY A 101 1.92 18.16 17.01
N ASP A 102 2.09 18.06 18.33
CA ASP A 102 3.37 18.31 19.00
C ASP A 102 4.34 17.12 18.88
N THR A 103 3.82 15.93 18.61
CA THR A 103 4.56 14.67 18.49
C THR A 103 4.91 14.36 17.04
N LEU A 104 4.03 14.71 16.08
CA LEU A 104 4.26 14.49 14.65
C LEU A 104 3.87 15.72 13.84
N LYS A 105 4.82 16.22 13.03
CA LYS A 105 4.58 17.27 12.03
C LYS A 105 4.58 16.64 10.65
N VAL A 106 3.51 16.88 9.90
CA VAL A 106 3.33 16.36 8.54
C VAL A 106 3.37 17.52 7.56
N GLU A 107 4.32 17.49 6.64
CA GLU A 107 4.38 18.43 5.53
C GLU A 107 3.67 17.84 4.32
N ILE A 108 2.76 18.63 3.72
CA ILE A 108 2.02 18.21 2.54
C ILE A 108 2.60 18.91 1.33
N PRO A 109 3.26 18.18 0.40
CA PRO A 109 3.81 18.77 -0.81
C PRO A 109 2.69 19.46 -1.60
N GLY A 110 2.90 20.74 -1.94
CA GLY A 110 1.91 21.55 -2.66
C GLY A 110 0.83 22.22 -1.78
N SER A 111 0.82 22.00 -0.47
CA SER A 111 -0.08 22.70 0.47
C SER A 111 0.50 24.01 1.03
N THR A 112 1.59 24.54 0.44
CA THR A 112 2.11 25.86 0.79
C THR A 112 1.10 26.93 0.36
N LYS A 113 0.30 27.41 1.29
CA LYS A 113 -0.13 28.81 1.25
C LYS A 113 0.91 29.61 2.04
N PRO A 114 1.46 30.73 1.51
CA PRO A 114 2.25 31.64 2.31
C PRO A 114 1.45 32.20 3.49
#